data_AF-G0P0G3-F1
#
_entry.id   AF-G0P0G3-F1
#
_cell.length_a   1.000
_cell.length_b   1.000
_cell.length_c   1.000
_cell.angle_alpha   90.00
_cell.angle_beta   90.00
_cell.angle_gamma   90.00
#
_symmetry.space_group_name_H-M   'P 1'
#
loop_
_entity.id
_entity.type
_entity.pdbx_description
1 polymer ?
#
loop_
_entity_poly.entity_id
_entity_poly.type
_entity_poly.pdbx_seq_one_letter_code
_entity_poly.pdbx_strand_id
1 'polypeptide(L)'
;MKPLFIVFVLIHTVSSKSYCDEGCSFAEPSITHNTIKKWPSSCKKVCGDIVVRSGNNLTESDLKTAFSELTNLNGNLIIEHTNFGNLDFLSRKIKFSSEFNAEITIRFNSNLKNANAIDSWTTEGSFVWNIYENPKLDFEPFCNKDRGIWNMDLNVYGNWKNCDCKSVRINPGSLSYYPNCTAIDGGRYNGLRITDVKSETDLSGLLKLNKITGVLEIFDTNLRNLSFLRNLEKIDMSASYGGNIIDIYSNPKLTRLGFDSLKKLIPNTDGLRISLAWNHPDLCLTISELQLLVDNKMELYSDPEVKICQDGKNICKFDDLGTMKEDCRYIVGKIVVNSKNEEFAWKLENVTNIYGSITVQGTKKLTELNFLRHLQQVASVAYGERKPLIRINSNKKLQTVLLPSLRRLYPNDQKIEITNNELKVFNNKEECLSFQKAVNATVEYNGFSCKEFSQKKITGTKRSSNFHVMEFLVVLLVLYIWVFH
;
A
#
# COMPACT_ATOMS: atom_id res chain seq x y z
N MET A 1 -19.11 -2.94 29.66
CA MET A 1 -17.83 -3.20 30.35
C MET A 1 -16.75 -3.40 29.30
N LYS A 2 -15.70 -2.58 29.33
CA LYS A 2 -14.55 -2.67 28.40
C LYS A 2 -13.69 -3.89 28.76
N PRO A 3 -13.15 -4.65 27.80
CA PRO A 3 -12.19 -5.70 28.14
C PRO A 3 -10.85 -5.06 28.51
N LEU A 4 -10.34 -5.44 29.67
CA LEU A 4 -9.04 -5.07 30.19
C LEU A 4 -8.00 -5.96 29.50
N PHE A 5 -7.20 -5.39 28.58
CA PHE A 5 -6.05 -6.08 28.00
C PHE A 5 -4.93 -6.08 29.04
N ILE A 6 -4.65 -7.25 29.63
CA ILE A 6 -3.45 -7.46 30.44
C ILE A 6 -2.30 -7.73 29.45
N VAL A 7 -1.45 -6.72 29.26
CA VAL A 7 -0.20 -6.85 28.51
C VAL A 7 0.81 -7.56 29.40
N PHE A 8 1.19 -8.78 29.04
CA PHE A 8 2.39 -9.42 29.56
C PHE A 8 3.61 -8.65 29.02
N VAL A 9 4.18 -7.78 29.84
CA VAL A 9 5.49 -7.18 29.57
C VAL A 9 6.54 -8.25 29.85
N LEU A 10 6.98 -8.93 28.80
CA LEU A 10 8.30 -9.56 28.78
C LEU A 10 9.32 -8.43 28.91
N ILE A 11 9.90 -8.27 30.11
CA ILE A 11 11.07 -7.42 30.32
C ILE A 11 12.23 -8.13 29.62
N HIS A 12 12.37 -7.90 28.31
CA HIS A 12 13.70 -7.91 27.73
C HIS A 12 14.43 -6.74 28.39
N THR A 13 15.46 -7.04 29.17
CA THR A 13 16.52 -6.08 29.46
C THR A 13 17.20 -5.75 28.13
N VAL A 14 16.55 -4.92 27.32
CA VAL A 14 17.19 -4.17 26.26
C VAL A 14 18.17 -3.28 27.02
N SER A 15 19.46 -3.59 26.88
CA SER A 15 20.50 -2.62 27.18
C SER A 15 20.16 -1.38 26.36
N SER A 16 19.56 -0.37 26.98
CA SER A 16 19.34 0.93 26.36
C SER A 16 20.73 1.46 26.07
N LYS A 17 21.19 1.35 24.83
CA LYS A 17 22.30 2.18 24.40
C LYS A 17 21.86 3.61 24.68
N SER A 18 22.55 4.28 25.60
CA SER A 18 22.39 5.72 25.74
C SER A 18 22.73 6.34 24.40
N TYR A 19 21.72 6.82 23.67
CA TYR A 19 21.90 7.45 22.36
C TYR A 19 22.78 8.70 22.45
N CYS A 20 22.80 9.32 23.64
CA CYS A 20 23.50 10.55 23.94
C CYS A 20 24.48 10.36 25.10
N ASP A 21 25.41 11.30 25.23
CA ASP A 21 26.35 11.32 26.34
C ASP A 21 25.61 11.70 27.64
N GLU A 22 26.09 11.26 28.80
CA GLU A 22 25.44 11.53 30.10
C GLU A 22 25.39 13.05 30.38
N GLY A 23 24.21 13.56 30.76
CA GLY A 23 23.98 15.00 30.97
C GLY A 23 23.90 15.84 29.70
N CYS A 24 23.99 15.24 28.51
CA CYS A 24 24.02 15.94 27.23
C CYS A 24 22.64 16.00 26.56
N SER A 25 21.67 16.52 27.31
CA SER A 25 20.34 16.83 26.80
C SER A 25 20.16 18.33 26.63
N PHE A 26 19.46 18.73 25.58
CA PHE A 26 19.09 20.11 25.30
C PHE A 26 17.57 20.19 25.13
N ALA A 27 16.89 20.73 26.15
CA ALA A 27 15.43 20.77 26.22
C ALA A 27 14.84 22.13 25.80
N GLU A 28 15.67 23.07 25.34
CA GLU A 28 15.17 24.38 24.95
C GLU A 28 14.54 24.31 23.54
N PRO A 29 13.42 25.01 23.30
CA PRO A 29 12.69 24.90 22.03
C PRO A 29 13.40 25.57 20.84
N SER A 30 14.41 26.41 21.11
CA SER A 30 15.24 27.06 20.09
C SER A 30 16.55 27.57 20.66
N ILE A 31 17.52 27.78 19.77
CA ILE A 31 18.85 28.30 20.07
C ILE A 31 18.84 29.81 19.82
N THR A 32 18.93 30.56 20.90
CA THR A 32 18.99 32.02 20.97
C THR A 32 20.26 32.43 21.72
N HIS A 33 20.59 33.72 21.73
CA HIS A 33 21.69 34.23 22.56
C HIS A 33 21.64 33.78 24.04
N ASN A 34 20.44 33.56 24.60
CA ASN A 34 20.29 33.12 25.99
C ASN A 34 20.33 31.59 26.15
N THR A 35 19.65 30.87 25.26
CA THR A 35 19.53 29.41 25.37
C THR A 35 20.76 28.67 24.86
N ILE A 36 21.56 29.27 23.96
CA ILE A 36 22.83 28.70 23.50
C ILE A 36 23.82 28.46 24.66
N LYS A 37 23.72 29.23 25.74
CA LYS A 37 24.55 29.06 26.96
C LYS A 37 24.23 27.78 27.72
N LYS A 38 23.04 27.21 27.49
CA LYS A 38 22.61 25.92 28.05
C LYS A 38 22.96 24.75 27.12
N TRP A 39 23.50 25.03 25.93
CA TRP A 39 23.93 23.98 25.02
C TRP A 39 25.11 23.21 25.62
N PRO A 40 25.08 21.87 25.63
CA PRO A 40 26.14 21.06 26.23
C PRO A 40 27.36 20.96 25.29
N SER A 41 28.13 22.04 25.16
CA SER A 41 29.18 22.22 24.15
C SER A 41 30.37 21.26 24.25
N SER A 42 30.58 20.61 25.40
CA SER A 42 31.60 19.58 25.59
C SER A 42 31.18 18.19 25.10
N CYS A 43 29.90 18.01 24.78
CA CYS A 43 29.34 16.71 24.41
C CYS A 43 29.47 16.44 22.92
N LYS A 44 29.71 15.16 22.59
CA LYS A 44 29.77 14.69 21.21
C LYS A 44 28.43 14.18 20.72
N LYS A 45 27.67 13.56 21.62
CA LYS A 45 26.33 13.04 21.34
C LYS A 45 25.29 13.79 22.18
N VAL A 46 24.42 14.53 21.52
CA VAL A 46 23.43 15.40 22.18
C VAL A 46 22.02 14.94 21.84
N CYS A 47 21.16 14.90 22.84
CA CYS A 47 19.72 14.63 22.71
C CYS A 47 18.97 15.96 22.76
N GLY A 48 18.28 16.31 21.68
CA GLY A 48 17.55 17.56 21.56
C GLY A 48 17.59 18.12 20.15
N ASP A 49 16.72 19.08 19.89
CA ASP A 49 16.61 19.70 18.57
C ASP A 49 17.54 20.91 18.45
N ILE A 50 18.14 21.08 17.27
CA ILE A 50 18.84 22.32 16.90
C ILE A 50 17.86 23.15 16.09
N VAL A 51 17.33 24.20 16.70
CA VAL A 51 16.35 25.09 16.04
C VAL A 51 16.84 26.53 16.07
N VAL A 52 17.23 27.07 14.91
CA VAL A 52 17.75 28.42 14.73
C VAL A 52 16.83 29.22 13.80
N ARG A 53 16.44 30.42 14.24
CA ARG A 53 15.46 31.30 13.58
C ARG A 53 15.95 32.75 13.45
N SER A 54 15.21 33.56 12.71
CA SER A 54 15.38 35.03 12.71
C SER A 54 15.19 35.63 14.10
N GLY A 55 15.95 36.70 14.43
CA GLY A 55 15.78 37.45 15.68
C GLY A 55 16.63 36.96 16.85
N ASN A 56 17.46 35.93 16.62
CA ASN A 56 18.23 35.26 17.67
C ASN A 56 19.53 36.02 18.05
N ASN A 57 19.90 37.06 17.29
CA ASN A 57 21.18 37.81 17.36
C ASN A 57 22.44 36.94 17.37
N LEU A 58 22.34 35.70 16.88
CA LEU A 58 23.46 34.76 16.79
C LEU A 58 24.20 34.92 15.48
N THR A 59 25.52 34.82 15.53
CA THR A 59 26.40 34.74 14.36
C THR A 59 26.73 33.27 14.04
N GLU A 60 27.18 33.01 12.82
CA GLU A 60 27.72 31.69 12.44
C GLU A 60 28.89 31.28 13.36
N SER A 61 29.67 32.24 13.87
CA SER A 61 30.78 31.97 14.80
C SER A 61 30.29 31.48 16.16
N ASP A 62 29.21 32.06 16.70
CA ASP A 62 28.64 31.62 17.98
C ASP A 62 28.18 30.16 17.90
N LEU A 63 27.52 29.81 16.81
CA LEU A 63 27.07 28.45 16.54
C LEU A 63 28.24 27.49 16.33
N LYS A 64 29.28 27.92 15.62
CA LYS A 64 30.49 27.11 15.39
C LYS A 64 31.21 26.77 16.69
N THR A 65 31.24 27.71 17.64
CA THR A 65 31.78 27.48 18.97
C THR A 65 30.89 26.54 19.77
N ALA A 66 29.57 26.73 19.76
CA ALA A 66 28.64 25.89 20.52
C ALA A 66 28.64 24.43 20.05
N PHE A 67 28.71 24.20 18.72
CA PHE A 67 28.62 22.87 18.12
C PHE A 67 29.98 22.24 17.82
N SER A 68 31.08 22.77 18.36
CA SER A 68 32.44 22.37 17.98
C SER A 68 32.71 20.88 18.21
N GLU A 69 32.14 20.29 19.25
CA GLU A 69 32.33 18.87 19.60
C GLU A 69 31.24 17.94 19.05
N LEU A 70 30.15 18.48 18.50
CA LEU A 70 29.00 17.70 18.05
C LEU A 70 29.37 16.74 16.91
N THR A 71 29.11 15.44 17.11
CA THR A 71 29.23 14.40 16.09
C THR A 71 27.95 13.60 15.91
N ASN A 72 27.07 13.57 16.91
CA ASN A 72 25.78 12.88 16.85
C ASN A 72 24.68 13.77 17.43
N LEU A 73 23.62 13.94 16.67
CA LEU A 73 22.40 14.61 17.13
C LEU A 73 21.27 13.59 17.14
N ASN A 74 20.71 13.33 18.32
CA ASN A 74 19.44 12.63 18.44
C ASN A 74 18.31 13.65 18.55
N GLY A 75 17.76 14.04 17.41
CA GLY A 75 16.81 15.15 17.27
C GLY A 75 16.80 15.73 15.85
N ASN A 76 16.00 16.77 15.68
CA ASN A 76 15.80 17.47 14.41
C ASN A 76 16.75 18.66 14.24
N LEU A 77 17.00 19.03 12.99
CA LEU A 77 17.73 20.26 12.63
C LEU A 77 16.81 21.18 11.87
N ILE A 78 16.60 22.39 12.37
CA ILE A 78 15.77 23.43 11.75
C ILE A 78 16.57 24.74 11.70
N ILE A 79 16.86 25.23 10.49
CA ILE A 79 17.52 26.51 10.24
C ILE A 79 16.63 27.31 9.29
N GLU A 80 15.94 28.31 9.82
CA GLU A 80 14.96 29.06 9.03
C GLU A 80 14.99 30.56 9.24
N HIS A 81 14.67 31.31 8.18
CA HIS A 81 14.61 32.77 8.21
C HIS A 81 15.92 33.44 8.69
N THR A 82 17.07 32.77 8.58
CA THR A 82 18.34 33.32 9.04
C THR A 82 19.01 34.18 7.97
N ASN A 83 20.01 34.95 8.41
CA ASN A 83 20.86 35.74 7.53
C ASN A 83 22.20 35.05 7.19
N PHE A 84 22.31 33.75 7.49
CA PHE A 84 23.55 33.00 7.31
C PHE A 84 23.91 32.87 5.83
N GLY A 85 25.20 32.98 5.52
CA GLY A 85 25.76 32.77 4.19
C GLY A 85 26.18 31.32 3.96
N ASN A 86 26.46 30.57 5.03
CA ASN A 86 26.92 29.19 4.98
C ASN A 86 26.40 28.35 6.17
N LEU A 87 26.65 27.04 6.13
CA LEU A 87 26.34 26.08 7.20
C LEU A 87 27.60 25.53 7.88
N ASP A 88 28.74 26.22 7.79
CA ASP A 88 30.05 25.69 8.19
C ASP A 88 30.19 25.49 9.71
N PHE A 89 29.28 26.08 10.49
CA PHE A 89 29.12 25.80 11.92
C PHE A 89 28.70 24.35 12.22
N LEU A 90 28.28 23.59 11.21
CA LEU A 90 27.99 22.14 11.26
C LEU A 90 28.86 21.35 10.25
N SER A 91 30.08 21.80 9.95
CA SER A 91 30.96 21.20 8.93
C SER A 91 31.64 19.89 9.34
N ARG A 92 31.59 19.49 10.62
CA ARG A 92 32.05 18.17 11.06
C ARG A 92 31.16 17.05 10.51
N LYS A 93 31.62 15.81 10.56
CA LYS A 93 30.78 14.65 10.24
C LYS A 93 29.73 14.48 11.34
N ILE A 94 28.47 14.76 11.01
CA ILE A 94 27.35 14.65 11.94
C ILE A 94 26.47 13.48 11.52
N LYS A 95 26.16 12.62 12.49
CA LYS A 95 25.16 11.57 12.37
C LYS A 95 23.88 12.02 13.08
N PHE A 96 22.81 12.15 12.31
CA PHE A 96 21.47 12.43 12.81
C PHE A 96 20.74 11.12 13.08
N SER A 97 20.08 11.03 14.24
CA SER A 97 19.13 9.98 14.58
C SER A 97 17.89 10.63 15.16
N SER A 98 16.75 9.96 15.07
CA SER A 98 15.53 10.40 15.76
C SER A 98 14.61 9.20 15.97
N GLU A 99 13.82 9.25 17.04
CA GLU A 99 12.86 8.19 17.35
C GLU A 99 11.56 8.31 16.54
N PHE A 100 11.13 9.54 16.18
CA PHE A 100 9.89 9.79 15.43
C PHE A 100 9.97 11.08 14.58
N ASN A 101 9.29 11.10 13.43
CA ASN A 101 9.11 12.28 12.55
C ASN A 101 10.39 13.08 12.28
N ALA A 102 11.44 12.38 11.85
CA ALA A 102 12.76 12.93 11.70
C ALA A 102 12.88 13.89 10.50
N GLU A 103 13.35 15.12 10.75
CA GLU A 103 13.52 16.11 9.69
C GLU A 103 14.82 16.93 9.81
N ILE A 104 15.33 17.29 8.64
CA ILE A 104 16.36 18.31 8.46
C ILE A 104 15.74 19.41 7.59
N THR A 105 15.52 20.57 8.18
CA THR A 105 14.82 21.70 7.57
C THR A 105 15.76 22.90 7.44
N ILE A 106 16.04 23.32 6.20
CA ILE A 106 16.81 24.53 5.88
C ILE A 106 15.98 25.35 4.89
N ARG A 107 15.30 26.39 5.39
CA ARG A 107 14.34 27.13 4.57
C ARG A 107 14.32 28.64 4.79
N PHE A 108 13.92 29.39 3.76
CA PHE A 108 13.75 30.84 3.85
C PHE A 108 15.03 31.61 4.28
N ASN A 109 16.22 31.06 4.03
CA ASN A 109 17.48 31.72 4.37
C ASN A 109 17.93 32.56 3.16
N SER A 110 17.58 33.85 3.19
CA SER A 110 17.73 34.77 2.04
C SER A 110 19.17 34.97 1.53
N ASN A 111 20.17 34.71 2.37
CA ASN A 111 21.59 34.90 2.05
C ASN A 111 22.40 33.61 1.97
N LEU A 112 21.79 32.45 2.20
CA LEU A 112 22.47 31.17 2.19
C LEU A 112 22.95 30.82 0.77
N LYS A 113 24.26 30.65 0.62
CA LYS A 113 24.92 30.32 -0.66
C LYS A 113 25.67 29.00 -0.61
N ASN A 114 26.22 28.66 0.54
CA ASN A 114 27.10 27.50 0.71
C ASN A 114 26.48 26.49 1.69
N ALA A 115 26.15 25.30 1.20
CA ALA A 115 25.67 24.19 2.02
C ALA A 115 26.63 22.98 2.01
N ASN A 116 27.92 23.20 1.76
CA ASN A 116 28.92 22.13 1.69
C ASN A 116 29.00 21.29 2.97
N ALA A 117 28.60 21.83 4.13
CA ALA A 117 28.49 21.05 5.36
C ALA A 117 27.58 19.81 5.20
N ILE A 118 26.56 19.87 4.33
CA ILE A 118 25.66 18.73 4.05
C ILE A 118 26.43 17.51 3.53
N ASP A 119 27.61 17.68 2.92
CA ASP A 119 28.46 16.57 2.47
C ASP A 119 28.92 15.64 3.59
N SER A 120 29.03 16.13 4.81
CA SER A 120 29.53 15.36 5.94
C SER A 120 28.39 14.74 6.77
N TRP A 121 27.13 15.03 6.44
CA TRP A 121 25.98 14.61 7.21
C TRP A 121 25.48 13.23 6.80
N THR A 122 25.01 12.47 7.79
CA THR A 122 24.42 11.13 7.61
C THR A 122 23.23 10.97 8.53
N THR A 123 22.24 10.18 8.12
CA THR A 123 21.04 9.91 8.90
C THR A 123 20.95 8.42 9.25
N GLU A 124 20.47 8.13 10.45
CA GLU A 124 20.06 6.81 10.91
C GLU A 124 18.54 6.80 11.08
N GLY A 125 17.87 6.03 10.23
CA GLY A 125 16.41 6.09 10.06
C GLY A 125 16.00 6.97 8.88
N SER A 126 14.70 7.12 8.68
CA SER A 126 14.12 7.88 7.57
C SER A 126 13.97 9.34 7.92
N PHE A 127 14.70 10.21 7.23
CA PHE A 127 14.63 11.66 7.40
C PHE A 127 14.06 12.33 6.15
N VAL A 128 13.17 13.29 6.36
CA VAL A 128 12.76 14.23 5.30
C VAL A 128 13.69 15.43 5.33
N TRP A 129 14.32 15.73 4.19
CA TRP A 129 15.23 16.84 4.00
C TRP A 129 14.48 17.98 3.30
N ASN A 130 14.00 18.92 4.09
CA ASN A 130 13.23 20.08 3.67
C ASN A 130 14.17 21.24 3.34
N ILE A 131 14.61 21.35 2.08
CA ILE A 131 15.55 22.39 1.63
C ILE A 131 14.87 23.28 0.61
N TYR A 132 14.25 24.38 1.04
CA TYR A 132 13.47 25.19 0.11
C TYR A 132 13.48 26.69 0.39
N GLU A 133 13.20 27.46 -0.64
CA GLU A 133 13.08 28.92 -0.57
C GLU A 133 14.37 29.58 -0.03
N ASN A 134 15.54 29.05 -0.42
CA ASN A 134 16.85 29.68 -0.19
C ASN A 134 17.37 30.25 -1.52
N PRO A 135 16.99 31.48 -1.90
CA PRO A 135 17.07 31.97 -3.28
C PRO A 135 18.50 32.13 -3.84
N LYS A 136 19.54 31.97 -3.02
CA LYS A 136 20.95 32.05 -3.42
C LYS A 136 21.69 30.72 -3.32
N LEU A 137 21.02 29.65 -2.90
CA LEU A 137 21.61 28.34 -2.67
C LEU A 137 21.61 27.50 -3.96
N ASP A 138 22.78 27.05 -4.40
CA ASP A 138 22.92 25.97 -5.38
C ASP A 138 22.83 24.62 -4.65
N PHE A 139 21.70 23.90 -4.78
CA PHE A 139 21.53 22.59 -4.16
C PHE A 139 21.76 21.41 -5.12
N GLU A 140 21.96 21.68 -6.42
CA GLU A 140 22.12 20.65 -7.47
C GLU A 140 23.22 19.61 -7.15
N PRO A 141 24.40 19.98 -6.59
CA PRO A 141 25.46 19.02 -6.28
C PRO A 141 25.09 17.94 -5.25
N PHE A 142 24.04 18.16 -4.45
CA PHE A 142 23.65 17.25 -3.37
C PHE A 142 22.55 16.26 -3.79
N CYS A 143 21.93 16.44 -4.96
CA CYS A 143 20.74 15.71 -5.41
C CYS A 143 20.99 14.26 -5.86
N ASN A 144 22.19 13.91 -6.30
CA ASN A 144 22.55 12.59 -6.85
C ASN A 144 23.23 11.66 -5.85
N LYS A 145 23.20 12.00 -4.57
CA LYS A 145 23.95 11.26 -3.57
C LYS A 145 23.23 9.96 -3.21
N ASP A 146 23.42 8.96 -4.06
CA ASP A 146 23.22 7.53 -3.76
C ASP A 146 24.37 7.01 -2.87
N ARG A 147 24.81 7.85 -1.90
CA ARG A 147 25.74 7.44 -0.85
C ARG A 147 24.99 6.37 -0.05
N GLY A 148 25.67 5.39 0.54
CA GLY A 148 25.08 4.32 1.38
C GLY A 148 24.30 4.77 2.63
N ILE A 149 23.73 5.98 2.61
CA ILE A 149 22.71 6.56 3.45
C ILE A 149 21.37 6.00 2.97
N TRP A 150 21.01 4.87 3.55
CA TRP A 150 19.65 4.37 3.55
C TRP A 150 18.74 5.55 3.99
N ASN A 151 17.73 5.91 3.19
CA ASN A 151 16.61 6.78 3.60
C ASN A 151 16.78 8.32 3.57
N MET A 152 17.39 8.92 2.52
CA MET A 152 17.21 10.36 2.25
C MET A 152 15.94 10.61 1.44
N ASP A 153 14.98 11.33 2.01
CA ASP A 153 13.74 11.75 1.34
C ASP A 153 13.79 13.26 1.10
N LEU A 154 14.07 13.67 -0.14
CA LEU A 154 14.35 15.06 -0.48
C LEU A 154 13.06 15.84 -0.79
N ASN A 155 12.95 17.04 -0.22
CA ASN A 155 11.94 18.04 -0.53
C ASN A 155 12.63 19.38 -0.88
N VAL A 156 12.91 19.58 -2.17
CA VAL A 156 13.80 20.65 -2.65
C VAL A 156 13.15 21.50 -3.74
N TYR A 157 12.88 22.76 -3.45
CA TYR A 157 12.27 23.72 -4.38
C TYR A 157 12.57 25.18 -3.97
N GLY A 158 12.40 26.17 -4.85
CA GLY A 158 12.62 27.59 -4.50
C GLY A 158 14.06 27.99 -4.17
N ASN A 159 15.04 27.11 -4.37
CA ASN A 159 16.46 27.48 -4.29
C ASN A 159 16.97 27.99 -5.66
N TRP A 160 18.17 28.58 -5.70
CA TRP A 160 18.79 29.05 -6.95
C TRP A 160 18.93 27.90 -7.97
N LYS A 161 19.34 26.73 -7.49
CA LYS A 161 19.21 25.47 -8.21
C LYS A 161 18.69 24.36 -7.32
N ASN A 162 17.87 23.48 -7.90
CA ASN A 162 17.14 22.41 -7.19
C ASN A 162 17.52 21.03 -7.77
N CYS A 163 16.75 19.99 -7.41
CA CYS A 163 17.00 18.62 -7.84
C CYS A 163 16.24 18.18 -9.11
N ASP A 164 15.71 19.12 -9.89
CA ASP A 164 14.82 18.87 -11.02
C ASP A 164 13.71 17.85 -10.64
N CYS A 165 13.45 16.85 -11.49
CA CYS A 165 12.40 15.84 -11.29
C CYS A 165 12.87 14.64 -10.47
N LYS A 166 13.57 14.88 -9.35
CA LYS A 166 14.05 13.83 -8.43
C LYS A 166 13.34 13.93 -7.09
N SER A 167 12.83 12.80 -6.58
CA SER A 167 12.11 12.74 -5.30
C SER A 167 11.09 13.88 -5.15
N VAL A 168 10.08 13.89 -6.02
CA VAL A 168 9.18 15.04 -6.17
C VAL A 168 8.07 15.00 -5.13
N ARG A 169 7.96 16.10 -4.36
CA ARG A 169 6.90 16.33 -3.38
C ARG A 169 6.06 17.52 -3.84
N ILE A 170 4.81 17.26 -4.18
CA ILE A 170 3.84 18.26 -4.63
C ILE A 170 2.93 18.66 -3.47
N ASN A 171 2.92 19.94 -3.19
CA ASN A 171 1.95 20.65 -2.36
C ASN A 171 1.70 22.03 -2.99
N PRO A 172 0.77 22.86 -2.46
CA PRO A 172 0.51 24.18 -3.03
C PRO A 172 1.72 25.10 -3.17
N GLY A 173 2.74 24.96 -2.32
CA GLY A 173 3.97 25.76 -2.36
C GLY A 173 5.01 25.26 -3.37
N SER A 174 5.08 23.95 -3.63
CA SER A 174 6.13 23.35 -4.45
C SER A 174 5.72 23.10 -5.91
N LEU A 175 4.41 23.01 -6.20
CA LEU A 175 3.89 22.61 -7.52
C LEU A 175 4.45 23.43 -8.69
N SER A 176 4.55 24.74 -8.53
CA SER A 176 5.01 25.65 -9.59
C SER A 176 6.46 25.39 -10.05
N TYR A 177 7.25 24.68 -9.24
CA TYR A 177 8.65 24.35 -9.54
C TYR A 177 8.80 23.09 -10.41
N TYR A 178 7.72 22.36 -10.70
CA TYR A 178 7.75 21.13 -11.52
C TYR A 178 6.88 21.21 -12.80
N PRO A 179 6.97 22.26 -13.63
CA PRO A 179 6.03 22.47 -14.74
C PRO A 179 6.22 21.53 -15.94
N ASN A 180 7.34 20.83 -16.04
CA ASN A 180 7.76 20.12 -17.26
C ASN A 180 8.31 18.70 -17.03
N CYS A 181 8.08 18.10 -15.85
CA CYS A 181 8.59 16.77 -15.57
C CYS A 181 7.94 15.72 -16.48
N THR A 182 8.75 15.07 -17.32
CA THR A 182 8.32 13.92 -18.15
C THR A 182 8.58 12.58 -17.45
N ALA A 183 9.60 12.53 -16.60
CA ALA A 183 9.95 11.38 -15.78
C ALA A 183 10.38 11.83 -14.40
N ILE A 184 9.98 11.08 -13.38
CA ILE A 184 10.43 11.26 -12.00
C ILE A 184 11.39 10.14 -11.62
N ASP A 185 12.53 10.51 -11.04
CA ASP A 185 13.48 9.58 -10.46
C ASP A 185 13.42 9.64 -8.92
N GLY A 186 12.75 8.66 -8.32
CA GLY A 186 12.62 8.51 -6.89
C GLY A 186 13.73 7.71 -6.21
N GLY A 187 14.64 7.10 -6.99
CA GLY A 187 15.63 6.17 -6.45
C GLY A 187 15.00 5.03 -5.64
N ARG A 188 15.65 4.69 -4.52
CA ARG A 188 15.30 3.53 -3.68
C ARG A 188 14.10 3.73 -2.75
N TYR A 189 13.84 4.94 -2.29
CA TYR A 189 12.88 5.19 -1.19
C TYR A 189 11.79 6.20 -1.53
N ASN A 190 11.94 6.93 -2.63
CA ASN A 190 11.09 8.06 -2.95
C ASN A 190 10.43 7.87 -4.31
N GLY A 191 9.82 8.91 -4.84
CA GLY A 191 9.13 8.91 -6.13
C GLY A 191 8.33 10.18 -6.27
N LEU A 192 7.02 10.04 -6.49
CA LEU A 192 6.08 11.15 -6.52
C LEU A 192 5.20 11.09 -5.29
N ARG A 193 5.20 12.17 -4.49
CA ARG A 193 4.27 12.35 -3.38
C ARG A 193 3.43 13.59 -3.59
N ILE A 194 2.11 13.49 -3.40
CA ILE A 194 1.17 14.62 -3.56
C ILE A 194 0.34 14.75 -2.30
N THR A 195 0.34 15.94 -1.70
CA THR A 195 -0.40 16.22 -0.46
C THR A 195 -0.93 17.65 -0.40
N ASP A 196 -1.95 17.90 0.43
CA ASP A 196 -2.58 19.21 0.65
C ASP A 196 -3.12 19.91 -0.61
N VAL A 197 -3.35 19.14 -1.68
CA VAL A 197 -3.85 19.67 -2.96
C VAL A 197 -5.38 19.74 -2.96
N LYS A 198 -5.93 20.82 -3.53
CA LYS A 198 -7.38 21.04 -3.67
C LYS A 198 -7.85 20.76 -5.10
N SER A 199 -9.16 20.61 -5.28
CA SER A 199 -9.75 20.33 -6.61
C SER A 199 -9.49 21.44 -7.63
N GLU A 200 -9.36 22.68 -7.17
CA GLU A 200 -9.09 23.89 -7.96
C GLU A 200 -7.60 24.12 -8.23
N THR A 201 -6.70 23.34 -7.62
CA THR A 201 -5.27 23.48 -7.84
C THR A 201 -4.91 23.05 -9.27
N ASP A 202 -4.18 23.91 -9.98
CA ASP A 202 -3.74 23.63 -11.35
C ASP A 202 -2.58 22.62 -11.38
N LEU A 203 -2.92 21.34 -11.53
CA LEU A 203 -1.96 20.24 -11.67
C LEU A 203 -1.49 20.02 -13.12
N SER A 204 -1.75 20.96 -14.04
CA SER A 204 -1.41 20.78 -15.47
C SER A 204 0.08 20.57 -15.73
N GLY A 205 0.96 21.06 -14.84
CA GLY A 205 2.40 20.81 -14.91
C GLY A 205 2.80 19.32 -14.88
N LEU A 206 1.93 18.46 -14.32
CA LEU A 206 2.15 17.00 -14.27
C LEU A 206 1.63 16.26 -15.49
N LEU A 207 0.92 16.92 -16.42
CA LEU A 207 0.36 16.26 -17.60
C LEU A 207 1.42 15.65 -18.52
N LYS A 208 2.66 16.14 -18.49
CA LYS A 208 3.76 15.59 -19.31
C LYS A 208 4.38 14.33 -18.71
N LEU A 209 4.05 14.00 -17.45
CA LEU A 209 4.64 12.89 -16.73
C LEU A 209 4.17 11.56 -17.34
N ASN A 210 5.11 10.77 -17.83
CA ASN A 210 4.85 9.46 -18.41
C ASN A 210 5.55 8.30 -17.68
N LYS A 211 6.51 8.60 -16.80
CA LYS A 211 7.27 7.61 -16.05
C LYS A 211 7.53 8.05 -14.62
N ILE A 212 7.33 7.14 -13.67
CA ILE A 212 7.82 7.26 -12.29
C ILE A 212 8.76 6.10 -12.02
N THR A 213 9.96 6.37 -11.55
CA THR A 213 10.79 5.39 -10.84
C THR A 213 10.57 5.63 -9.35
N GLY A 214 10.15 4.61 -8.60
CA GLY A 214 9.88 4.72 -7.17
C GLY A 214 8.40 4.75 -6.79
N VAL A 215 8.12 5.13 -5.54
CA VAL A 215 6.79 5.09 -4.91
C VAL A 215 5.89 6.19 -5.47
N LEU A 216 4.61 5.90 -5.67
CA LEU A 216 3.56 6.90 -5.87
C LEU A 216 2.71 7.01 -4.60
N GLU A 217 2.77 8.16 -3.93
CA GLU A 217 1.99 8.45 -2.72
C GLU A 217 1.05 9.64 -2.97
N ILE A 218 -0.24 9.51 -2.69
CA ILE A 218 -1.20 10.62 -2.81
C ILE A 218 -2.12 10.62 -1.60
N PHE A 219 -2.01 11.67 -0.77
CA PHE A 219 -2.71 11.68 0.50
C PHE A 219 -3.14 13.05 0.98
N ASP A 220 -4.15 13.08 1.86
CA ASP A 220 -4.69 14.31 2.46
C ASP A 220 -5.09 15.36 1.41
N THR A 221 -5.61 14.92 0.26
CA THR A 221 -6.07 15.82 -0.81
C THR A 221 -7.59 15.95 -0.87
N ASN A 222 -8.06 17.04 -1.47
CA ASN A 222 -9.46 17.26 -1.82
C ASN A 222 -9.73 16.98 -3.30
N LEU A 223 -8.92 16.14 -3.95
CA LEU A 223 -9.05 15.79 -5.37
C LEU A 223 -10.24 14.86 -5.60
N ARG A 224 -10.94 15.04 -6.73
CA ARG A 224 -12.03 14.16 -7.15
C ARG A 224 -11.57 12.97 -7.99
N ASN A 225 -10.47 13.14 -8.72
CA ASN A 225 -9.85 12.13 -9.56
C ASN A 225 -8.35 12.44 -9.74
N LEU A 226 -7.57 11.49 -10.28
CA LEU A 226 -6.15 11.69 -10.61
C LEU A 226 -5.90 11.78 -12.13
N SER A 227 -6.88 12.28 -12.90
CA SER A 227 -6.77 12.39 -14.36
C SER A 227 -5.64 13.32 -14.85
N PHE A 228 -5.05 14.13 -13.96
CA PHE A 228 -3.82 14.87 -14.27
C PHE A 228 -2.61 13.94 -14.52
N LEU A 229 -2.68 12.68 -14.09
CA LEU A 229 -1.71 11.61 -14.38
C LEU A 229 -2.12 10.73 -15.57
N ARG A 230 -3.12 11.13 -16.38
CA ARG A 230 -3.62 10.32 -17.51
C ARG A 230 -2.57 9.87 -18.52
N ASN A 231 -1.42 10.55 -18.60
CA ASN A 231 -0.33 10.23 -19.52
C ASN A 231 0.76 9.35 -18.88
N LEU A 232 0.61 8.99 -17.60
CA LEU A 232 1.52 8.09 -16.89
C LEU A 232 1.42 6.69 -17.49
N GLU A 233 2.51 6.22 -18.12
CA GLU A 233 2.54 4.93 -18.81
C GLU A 233 3.24 3.84 -18.01
N LYS A 234 4.20 4.22 -17.15
CA LYS A 234 5.06 3.30 -16.42
C LYS A 234 5.34 3.77 -14.99
N ILE A 235 5.18 2.86 -14.04
CA ILE A 235 5.74 2.98 -12.69
C ILE A 235 6.75 1.84 -12.49
N ASP A 236 7.98 2.21 -12.15
CA ASP A 236 9.11 1.29 -12.00
C ASP A 236 9.66 1.32 -10.58
N MET A 237 9.47 0.23 -9.86
CA MET A 237 9.92 0.07 -8.48
C MET A 237 10.93 -1.04 -8.32
N SER A 238 11.53 -1.51 -9.42
CA SER A 238 12.56 -2.56 -9.36
C SER A 238 13.72 -2.25 -8.41
N ALA A 239 14.04 -0.97 -8.20
CA ALA A 239 15.10 -0.52 -7.30
C ALA A 239 14.60 -0.09 -5.91
N SER A 240 13.29 -0.13 -5.63
CA SER A 240 12.72 0.46 -4.42
C SER A 240 12.67 -0.51 -3.24
N TYR A 241 12.84 0.00 -2.03
CA TYR A 241 12.62 -0.72 -0.78
C TYR A 241 11.32 -0.22 -0.17
N GLY A 242 10.27 -1.05 -0.20
CA GLY A 242 8.94 -0.65 0.27
C GLY A 242 7.91 -1.76 0.05
N GLY A 243 6.85 -1.73 0.86
CA GLY A 243 5.75 -2.71 0.78
C GLY A 243 4.63 -2.34 -0.19
N ASN A 244 4.46 -1.05 -0.53
CA ASN A 244 3.41 -0.54 -1.41
C ASN A 244 4.01 0.20 -2.61
N ILE A 245 3.47 -0.04 -3.81
CA ILE A 245 3.87 0.69 -5.03
C ILE A 245 3.11 1.98 -5.19
N ILE A 246 1.82 1.88 -4.95
CA ILE A 246 0.87 2.98 -5.00
C ILE A 246 0.21 3.00 -3.63
N ASP A 247 0.35 4.11 -2.93
CA ASP A 247 -0.30 4.34 -1.64
C ASP A 247 -1.15 5.61 -1.74
N ILE A 248 -2.47 5.44 -1.73
CA ILE A 248 -3.42 6.52 -1.90
C ILE A 248 -4.33 6.50 -0.69
N TYR A 249 -4.23 7.52 0.16
CA TYR A 249 -5.00 7.51 1.39
C TYR A 249 -5.50 8.85 1.88
N SER A 250 -6.56 8.85 2.70
CA SER A 250 -7.13 10.07 3.28
C SER A 250 -7.58 11.10 2.23
N ASN A 251 -8.08 10.65 1.08
CA ASN A 251 -8.62 11.53 0.04
C ASN A 251 -10.16 11.45 0.02
N PRO A 252 -10.87 12.23 0.86
CA PRO A 252 -12.29 12.06 1.11
C PRO A 252 -13.19 12.39 -0.08
N LYS A 253 -12.67 12.99 -1.17
CA LYS A 253 -13.44 13.30 -2.38
C LYS A 253 -13.06 12.44 -3.59
N LEU A 254 -12.07 11.56 -3.45
CA LEU A 254 -11.48 10.83 -4.56
C LEU A 254 -12.37 9.66 -4.99
N THR A 255 -12.96 9.74 -6.18
CA THR A 255 -13.91 8.75 -6.70
C THR A 255 -13.40 7.95 -7.90
N ARG A 256 -12.24 8.34 -8.45
CA ARG A 256 -11.60 7.72 -9.62
C ARG A 256 -10.08 7.84 -9.52
N LEU A 257 -9.36 6.80 -9.90
CA LEU A 257 -7.90 6.88 -10.06
C LEU A 257 -7.57 7.61 -11.37
N GLY A 258 -8.02 7.11 -12.52
CA GLY A 258 -7.78 7.79 -13.80
C GLY A 258 -6.40 7.47 -14.39
N PHE A 259 -5.94 6.23 -14.18
CA PHE A 259 -4.68 5.71 -14.72
C PHE A 259 -4.86 5.17 -16.15
N ASP A 260 -5.47 5.96 -17.02
CA ASP A 260 -5.96 5.53 -18.33
C ASP A 260 -4.86 5.00 -19.27
N SER A 261 -3.65 5.58 -19.20
CA SER A 261 -2.51 5.19 -20.05
C SER A 261 -1.52 4.24 -19.37
N LEU A 262 -1.75 3.86 -18.11
CA LEU A 262 -0.80 3.08 -17.34
C LEU A 262 -0.76 1.64 -17.86
N LYS A 263 0.39 1.25 -18.42
CA LYS A 263 0.58 -0.05 -19.10
C LYS A 263 1.54 -0.96 -18.36
N LYS A 264 2.46 -0.40 -17.56
CA LYS A 264 3.55 -1.14 -16.94
C LYS A 264 3.71 -0.78 -15.47
N LEU A 265 3.63 -1.80 -14.63
CA LEU A 265 3.97 -1.75 -13.21
C LEU A 265 5.11 -2.73 -12.98
N ILE A 266 6.29 -2.23 -12.59
CA ILE A 266 7.47 -3.09 -12.38
C ILE A 266 7.76 -3.20 -10.87
N PRO A 267 7.53 -4.37 -10.25
CA PRO A 267 7.80 -4.62 -8.84
C PRO A 267 9.25 -4.49 -8.40
N ASN A 268 9.46 -4.30 -7.09
CA ASN A 268 10.65 -4.78 -6.38
C ASN A 268 10.54 -6.28 -6.00
N THR A 269 11.57 -6.84 -5.39
CA THR A 269 11.62 -8.25 -4.97
C THR A 269 10.71 -8.60 -3.79
N ASP A 270 10.22 -7.62 -3.03
CA ASP A 270 9.49 -7.81 -1.77
C ASP A 270 7.98 -8.00 -1.96
N GLY A 271 7.49 -7.91 -3.21
CA GLY A 271 6.10 -8.14 -3.59
C GLY A 271 5.34 -6.85 -3.94
N LEU A 272 4.23 -7.01 -4.66
CA LEU A 272 3.43 -5.91 -5.18
C LEU A 272 2.20 -5.65 -4.32
N ARG A 273 2.08 -4.46 -3.74
CA ARG A 273 0.83 -4.03 -3.11
C ARG A 273 0.40 -2.65 -3.60
N ILE A 274 -0.90 -2.48 -3.78
CA ILE A 274 -1.56 -1.18 -3.84
C ILE A 274 -2.38 -1.01 -2.58
N SER A 275 -2.28 0.16 -1.97
CA SER A 275 -3.06 0.56 -0.80
C SER A 275 -3.99 1.72 -1.17
N LEU A 276 -5.29 1.51 -0.96
CA LEU A 276 -6.35 2.50 -1.16
C LEU A 276 -7.13 2.67 0.16
N ALA A 277 -6.60 3.46 1.10
CA ALA A 277 -7.14 3.57 2.46
C ALA A 277 -7.82 4.92 2.75
N TRP A 278 -8.91 4.97 3.51
CA TRP A 278 -9.58 6.20 3.93
C TRP A 278 -9.93 7.18 2.79
N ASN A 279 -10.21 6.64 1.60
CA ASN A 279 -10.68 7.40 0.44
C ASN A 279 -12.22 7.46 0.39
N HIS A 280 -12.79 8.22 -0.55
CA HIS A 280 -14.24 8.29 -0.71
C HIS A 280 -14.85 6.88 -0.96
N PRO A 281 -15.98 6.52 -0.32
CA PRO A 281 -16.62 5.20 -0.48
C PRO A 281 -17.11 4.85 -1.89
N ASP A 282 -17.20 5.85 -2.78
CA ASP A 282 -17.52 5.66 -4.21
C ASP A 282 -16.27 5.59 -5.11
N LEU A 283 -15.08 5.53 -4.53
CA LEU A 283 -13.89 5.17 -5.29
C LEU A 283 -14.12 3.81 -5.98
N CYS A 284 -13.85 3.78 -7.28
CA CYS A 284 -13.89 2.54 -8.04
C CYS A 284 -12.70 2.41 -8.98
N LEU A 285 -12.38 1.16 -9.31
CA LEU A 285 -11.44 0.77 -10.35
C LEU A 285 -12.19 0.49 -11.63
N THR A 286 -11.70 1.04 -12.74
CA THR A 286 -12.12 0.61 -14.07
C THR A 286 -11.67 -0.83 -14.33
N ILE A 287 -12.28 -1.48 -15.31
CA ILE A 287 -11.85 -2.82 -15.73
C ILE A 287 -10.37 -2.81 -16.14
N SER A 288 -9.93 -1.79 -16.88
CA SER A 288 -8.54 -1.67 -17.34
C SER A 288 -7.56 -1.56 -16.18
N GLU A 289 -7.88 -0.73 -15.18
CA GLU A 289 -7.06 -0.60 -13.97
C GLU A 289 -6.99 -1.92 -13.19
N LEU A 290 -8.10 -2.63 -13.03
CA LEU A 290 -8.09 -3.94 -12.37
C LEU A 290 -7.29 -4.98 -13.16
N GLN A 291 -7.41 -5.02 -14.49
CA GLN A 291 -6.63 -5.96 -15.31
C GLN A 291 -5.13 -5.69 -15.22
N LEU A 292 -4.71 -4.43 -15.11
CA LEU A 292 -3.32 -4.10 -14.85
C LEU A 292 -2.83 -4.74 -13.54
N LEU A 293 -3.65 -4.76 -12.48
CA LEU A 293 -3.30 -5.41 -11.22
C LEU A 293 -3.20 -6.93 -11.39
N VAL A 294 -4.15 -7.52 -12.10
CA VAL A 294 -4.21 -8.97 -12.36
C VAL A 294 -3.00 -9.42 -13.17
N ASP A 295 -2.71 -8.74 -14.28
CA ASP A 295 -1.61 -9.07 -15.21
C ASP A 295 -0.25 -9.01 -14.52
N ASN A 296 -0.09 -8.06 -13.58
CA ASN A 296 1.14 -7.91 -12.81
C ASN A 296 1.13 -8.69 -11.50
N LYS A 297 0.06 -9.41 -11.14
CA LYS A 297 -0.07 -10.18 -9.89
C LYS A 297 0.01 -9.32 -8.61
N MET A 298 -0.57 -8.13 -8.64
CA MET A 298 -0.54 -7.20 -7.51
C MET A 298 -1.57 -7.56 -6.43
N GLU A 299 -1.19 -7.43 -5.17
CA GLU A 299 -2.14 -7.43 -4.05
C GLU A 299 -2.83 -6.06 -3.96
N LEU A 300 -4.11 -6.08 -3.61
CA LEU A 300 -4.91 -4.88 -3.39
C LEU A 300 -5.37 -4.86 -1.93
N TYR A 301 -4.96 -3.83 -1.21
CA TYR A 301 -5.51 -3.43 0.07
C TYR A 301 -6.42 -2.22 -0.16
N SER A 302 -7.67 -2.31 0.28
CA SER A 302 -8.60 -1.18 0.21
C SER A 302 -9.50 -1.16 1.43
N ASP A 303 -9.55 -0.01 2.11
CA ASP A 303 -10.46 0.24 3.23
C ASP A 303 -10.96 1.70 3.17
N PRO A 304 -12.23 1.99 2.81
CA PRO A 304 -13.28 1.02 2.52
C PRO A 304 -13.02 0.21 1.25
N GLU A 305 -13.74 -0.91 1.10
CA GLU A 305 -13.67 -1.77 -0.09
C GLU A 305 -13.92 -0.95 -1.37
N VAL A 306 -12.96 -1.00 -2.30
CA VAL A 306 -13.08 -0.30 -3.58
C VAL A 306 -14.10 -0.99 -4.49
N LYS A 307 -14.84 -0.21 -5.28
CA LYS A 307 -15.85 -0.73 -6.22
C LYS A 307 -15.26 -0.98 -7.61
N ILE A 308 -16.02 -1.62 -8.48
CA ILE A 308 -15.73 -1.66 -9.93
C ILE A 308 -16.60 -0.65 -10.65
N CYS A 309 -15.98 0.17 -11.50
CA CYS A 309 -16.69 1.20 -12.25
C CYS A 309 -17.58 0.58 -13.35
N GLN A 310 -18.73 1.21 -13.62
CA GLN A 310 -19.77 0.70 -14.53
C GLN A 310 -19.90 1.54 -15.80
N ASP A 311 -18.78 1.97 -16.35
CA ASP A 311 -18.65 3.00 -17.40
C ASP A 311 -18.31 2.42 -18.80
N GLY A 312 -18.50 1.12 -19.03
CA GLY A 312 -18.13 0.43 -20.27
C GLY A 312 -19.28 -0.29 -20.99
N LYS A 313 -19.13 -0.48 -22.31
CA LYS A 313 -20.03 -1.29 -23.12
C LYS A 313 -19.92 -2.77 -22.70
N ASN A 314 -21.04 -3.48 -22.71
CA ASN A 314 -21.14 -4.92 -22.37
C ASN A 314 -20.76 -5.27 -20.92
N ILE A 315 -20.74 -4.27 -20.02
CA ILE A 315 -20.64 -4.47 -18.58
C ILE A 315 -22.06 -4.52 -18.00
N CYS A 316 -22.35 -5.59 -17.28
CA CYS A 316 -23.65 -5.79 -16.64
C CYS A 316 -23.49 -5.86 -15.13
N LYS A 317 -24.24 -5.03 -14.41
CA LYS A 317 -24.46 -5.22 -12.98
C LYS A 317 -25.36 -6.44 -12.81
N PHE A 318 -24.90 -7.42 -12.05
CA PHE A 318 -25.71 -8.59 -11.75
C PHE A 318 -26.80 -8.25 -10.74
N ASP A 319 -28.02 -8.72 -11.01
CA ASP A 319 -29.15 -8.70 -10.09
C ASP A 319 -29.79 -10.10 -10.05
N ASP A 320 -30.40 -10.52 -11.15
CA ASP A 320 -30.91 -11.89 -11.36
C ASP A 320 -30.65 -12.38 -12.80
N LEU A 321 -30.58 -13.71 -12.98
CA LEU A 321 -30.39 -14.31 -14.30
C LEU A 321 -31.57 -14.11 -15.25
N GLY A 322 -32.81 -14.14 -14.73
CA GLY A 322 -34.01 -13.97 -15.54
C GLY A 322 -34.07 -12.60 -16.22
N THR A 323 -33.60 -11.55 -15.54
CA THR A 323 -33.60 -10.17 -16.04
C THR A 323 -32.29 -9.73 -16.68
N MET A 324 -31.23 -10.54 -16.58
CA MET A 324 -29.93 -10.25 -17.18
C MET A 324 -30.03 -10.14 -18.71
N LYS A 325 -29.34 -9.14 -19.29
CA LYS A 325 -29.20 -8.98 -20.73
C LYS A 325 -28.33 -10.10 -21.33
N GLU A 326 -28.52 -10.41 -22.60
CA GLU A 326 -27.88 -11.54 -23.28
C GLU A 326 -26.49 -11.21 -23.85
N ASP A 327 -26.20 -9.92 -24.05
CA ASP A 327 -24.94 -9.40 -24.61
C ASP A 327 -23.88 -9.08 -23.55
N CYS A 328 -24.13 -9.46 -22.30
CA CYS A 328 -23.20 -9.27 -21.19
C CYS A 328 -21.93 -10.09 -21.41
N ARG A 329 -20.80 -9.40 -21.59
CA ARG A 329 -19.47 -10.01 -21.65
C ARG A 329 -18.75 -9.94 -20.31
N TYR A 330 -18.97 -8.86 -19.58
CA TYR A 330 -18.39 -8.58 -18.28
C TYR A 330 -19.52 -8.44 -17.25
N ILE A 331 -19.43 -9.16 -16.14
CA ILE A 331 -20.42 -9.07 -15.06
C ILE A 331 -19.76 -8.49 -13.81
N VAL A 332 -20.42 -7.53 -13.16
CA VAL A 332 -20.05 -7.02 -11.84
C VAL A 332 -21.09 -7.49 -10.82
N GLY A 333 -20.69 -8.31 -9.86
CA GLY A 333 -21.56 -8.80 -8.80
C GLY A 333 -21.39 -10.28 -8.45
N LYS A 334 -22.21 -10.75 -7.50
CA LYS A 334 -22.21 -12.12 -7.00
C LYS A 334 -23.31 -12.93 -7.70
N ILE A 335 -22.91 -13.86 -8.57
CA ILE A 335 -23.82 -14.70 -9.36
C ILE A 335 -24.20 -15.94 -8.57
N VAL A 336 -25.50 -16.25 -8.49
CA VAL A 336 -26.01 -17.49 -7.91
C VAL A 336 -26.93 -18.20 -8.89
N VAL A 337 -26.50 -19.38 -9.34
CA VAL A 337 -27.30 -20.31 -10.16
C VAL A 337 -27.87 -21.38 -9.23
N ASN A 338 -29.19 -21.55 -9.21
CA ASN A 338 -29.87 -22.51 -8.35
C ASN A 338 -31.15 -23.05 -8.99
N SER A 339 -31.87 -23.95 -8.31
CA SER A 339 -33.09 -24.57 -8.85
C SER A 339 -34.23 -23.62 -9.23
N LYS A 340 -34.21 -22.36 -8.80
CA LYS A 340 -35.20 -21.35 -9.19
C LYS A 340 -34.87 -20.67 -10.52
N ASN A 341 -33.60 -20.66 -10.93
CA ASN A 341 -33.15 -19.90 -12.11
C ASN A 341 -32.21 -20.68 -13.04
N GLU A 342 -32.00 -21.99 -12.80
CA GLU A 342 -31.09 -22.84 -13.60
C GLU A 342 -31.47 -22.91 -15.09
N GLU A 343 -32.72 -22.65 -15.44
CA GLU A 343 -33.18 -22.55 -16.83
C GLU A 343 -32.67 -21.32 -17.59
N PHE A 344 -32.21 -20.28 -16.88
CA PHE A 344 -31.62 -19.08 -17.46
C PHE A 344 -30.08 -19.11 -17.46
N ALA A 345 -29.46 -20.21 -17.02
CA ALA A 345 -28.00 -20.31 -16.91
C ALA A 345 -27.28 -20.07 -18.25
N TRP A 346 -27.92 -20.40 -19.38
CA TRP A 346 -27.39 -20.19 -20.74
C TRP A 346 -27.04 -18.73 -21.03
N LYS A 347 -27.65 -17.75 -20.34
CA LYS A 347 -27.30 -16.33 -20.52
C LYS A 347 -25.86 -16.00 -20.07
N LEU A 348 -25.22 -16.87 -19.31
CA LEU A 348 -23.82 -16.74 -18.92
C LEU A 348 -22.84 -17.22 -20.01
N GLU A 349 -23.33 -17.80 -21.11
CA GLU A 349 -22.49 -18.43 -22.12
C GLU A 349 -21.51 -17.46 -22.80
N ASN A 350 -21.91 -16.20 -22.99
CA ASN A 350 -21.07 -15.15 -23.59
C ASN A 350 -20.15 -14.46 -22.57
N VAL A 351 -20.28 -14.77 -21.28
CA VAL A 351 -19.55 -14.10 -20.21
C VAL A 351 -18.11 -14.59 -20.20
N THR A 352 -17.17 -13.66 -20.36
CA THR A 352 -15.74 -13.97 -20.29
C THR A 352 -15.14 -13.61 -18.94
N ASN A 353 -15.68 -12.60 -18.23
CA ASN A 353 -15.15 -12.21 -16.93
C ASN A 353 -16.26 -11.88 -15.93
N ILE A 354 -16.05 -12.32 -14.69
CA ILE A 354 -16.90 -12.01 -13.55
C ILE A 354 -16.06 -11.22 -12.53
N TYR A 355 -16.48 -10.01 -12.22
CA TYR A 355 -15.94 -9.15 -11.17
C TYR A 355 -16.81 -9.31 -9.91
N GLY A 356 -16.51 -10.35 -9.15
CA GLY A 356 -17.24 -10.81 -7.97
C GLY A 356 -17.02 -12.30 -7.78
N SER A 357 -18.10 -13.07 -7.68
CA SER A 357 -18.07 -14.53 -7.46
C SER A 357 -19.20 -15.23 -8.19
N ILE A 358 -19.05 -16.53 -8.45
CA ILE A 358 -20.11 -17.39 -8.99
C ILE A 358 -20.34 -18.61 -8.11
N THR A 359 -21.60 -18.89 -7.80
CA THR A 359 -22.02 -20.05 -7.03
C THR A 359 -23.09 -20.82 -7.79
N VAL A 360 -22.84 -22.11 -8.07
CA VAL A 360 -23.80 -23.04 -8.68
C VAL A 360 -24.26 -24.02 -7.60
N GLN A 361 -25.47 -23.81 -7.09
CA GLN A 361 -25.93 -24.48 -5.87
C GLN A 361 -27.34 -25.03 -5.96
N GLY A 362 -27.56 -26.26 -5.45
CA GLY A 362 -28.91 -26.79 -5.26
C GLY A 362 -29.71 -26.90 -6.57
N THR A 363 -29.04 -27.08 -7.71
CA THR A 363 -29.66 -27.23 -9.04
C THR A 363 -30.29 -28.62 -9.16
N LYS A 364 -31.42 -28.75 -9.88
CA LYS A 364 -32.16 -30.01 -10.00
C LYS A 364 -31.97 -30.67 -11.37
N LYS A 365 -31.64 -29.89 -12.40
CA LYS A 365 -31.62 -30.32 -13.80
C LYS A 365 -30.23 -30.28 -14.42
N LEU A 366 -29.37 -29.34 -14.02
CA LEU A 366 -28.04 -29.19 -14.62
C LEU A 366 -27.18 -30.46 -14.45
N THR A 367 -26.64 -30.94 -15.57
CA THR A 367 -25.74 -32.09 -15.64
C THR A 367 -24.27 -31.68 -15.81
N GLU A 368 -24.04 -30.47 -16.30
CA GLU A 368 -22.72 -29.91 -16.62
C GLU A 368 -22.71 -28.37 -16.53
N LEU A 369 -21.53 -27.77 -16.63
CA LEU A 369 -21.31 -26.31 -16.55
C LEU A 369 -20.98 -25.66 -17.91
N ASN A 370 -21.47 -26.21 -19.03
CA ASN A 370 -21.14 -25.71 -20.37
C ASN A 370 -21.58 -24.27 -20.63
N PHE A 371 -22.54 -23.76 -19.88
CA PHE A 371 -22.91 -22.34 -19.87
C PHE A 371 -21.80 -21.41 -19.35
N LEU A 372 -20.69 -21.94 -18.82
CA LEU A 372 -19.49 -21.19 -18.43
C LEU A 372 -18.29 -21.49 -19.34
N ARG A 373 -18.49 -22.09 -20.52
CA ARG A 373 -17.39 -22.53 -21.40
C ARG A 373 -16.43 -21.42 -21.83
N HIS A 374 -16.90 -20.17 -21.92
CA HIS A 374 -16.10 -19.00 -22.28
C HIS A 374 -15.58 -18.20 -21.08
N LEU A 375 -15.89 -18.60 -19.84
CA LEU A 375 -15.43 -17.90 -18.65
C LEU A 375 -13.90 -18.00 -18.55
N GLN A 376 -13.22 -16.86 -18.63
CA GLN A 376 -11.76 -16.75 -18.63
C GLN A 376 -11.20 -16.33 -17.26
N GLN A 377 -11.96 -15.51 -16.54
CA GLN A 377 -11.52 -14.93 -15.27
C GLN A 377 -12.67 -14.70 -14.29
N VAL A 378 -12.38 -14.97 -13.01
CA VAL A 378 -13.20 -14.49 -11.89
C VAL A 378 -12.29 -13.69 -10.95
N ALA A 379 -12.62 -12.42 -10.74
CA ALA A 379 -11.81 -11.49 -9.95
C ALA A 379 -12.68 -10.80 -8.90
N SER A 380 -12.16 -10.61 -7.70
CA SER A 380 -12.82 -9.86 -6.64
C SER A 380 -11.87 -8.83 -6.07
N VAL A 381 -12.39 -7.63 -5.81
CA VAL A 381 -11.71 -6.57 -5.06
C VAL A 381 -12.07 -6.59 -3.58
N ALA A 382 -12.89 -7.58 -3.16
CA ALA A 382 -13.34 -7.67 -1.79
C ALA A 382 -12.19 -8.01 -0.83
N TYR A 383 -12.08 -7.21 0.24
CA TYR A 383 -11.06 -7.35 1.27
C TYR A 383 -11.69 -7.97 2.53
N GLY A 384 -11.10 -9.04 3.08
CA GLY A 384 -11.63 -9.72 4.28
C GLY A 384 -11.94 -11.20 4.07
N GLU A 385 -13.11 -11.69 4.54
CA GLU A 385 -13.51 -13.11 4.46
C GLU A 385 -13.46 -13.63 3.02
N ARG A 386 -12.35 -14.30 2.66
CA ARG A 386 -12.09 -14.86 1.33
C ARG A 386 -12.91 -16.12 1.10
N LYS A 387 -14.22 -15.95 0.85
CA LYS A 387 -15.04 -17.03 0.30
C LYS A 387 -14.49 -17.42 -1.08
N PRO A 388 -14.48 -18.72 -1.43
CA PRO A 388 -14.05 -19.16 -2.75
C PRO A 388 -14.82 -18.41 -3.85
N LEU A 389 -14.11 -17.93 -4.87
CA LEU A 389 -14.73 -17.17 -5.97
C LEU A 389 -15.65 -18.02 -6.84
N ILE A 390 -15.37 -19.32 -6.93
CA ILE A 390 -16.18 -20.29 -7.66
C ILE A 390 -16.60 -21.39 -6.69
N ARG A 391 -17.91 -21.58 -6.53
CA ARG A 391 -18.49 -22.58 -5.64
C ARG A 391 -19.49 -23.44 -6.39
N ILE A 392 -19.40 -24.75 -6.24
CA ILE A 392 -20.28 -25.72 -6.90
C ILE A 392 -20.73 -26.73 -5.84
N ASN A 393 -21.96 -26.59 -5.37
CA ASN A 393 -22.42 -27.33 -4.20
C ASN A 393 -23.84 -27.88 -4.27
N SER A 394 -24.04 -29.08 -3.73
CA SER A 394 -25.38 -29.65 -3.53
C SER A 394 -26.23 -29.76 -4.79
N ASN A 395 -25.63 -29.99 -5.96
CA ASN A 395 -26.36 -30.17 -7.21
C ASN A 395 -26.77 -31.63 -7.40
N LYS A 396 -28.02 -31.85 -7.80
CA LYS A 396 -28.65 -33.18 -7.85
C LYS A 396 -28.19 -34.05 -9.01
N LYS A 397 -27.98 -33.43 -10.19
CA LYS A 397 -27.68 -34.16 -11.43
C LYS A 397 -26.32 -33.81 -12.04
N LEU A 398 -25.54 -32.95 -11.39
CA LEU A 398 -24.26 -32.47 -11.93
C LEU A 398 -23.22 -33.59 -11.92
N GLN A 399 -22.78 -34.01 -13.10
CA GLN A 399 -21.83 -35.11 -13.30
C GLN A 399 -20.46 -34.60 -13.72
N THR A 400 -20.43 -33.50 -14.49
CA THR A 400 -19.20 -33.02 -15.12
C THR A 400 -18.98 -31.54 -14.81
N VAL A 401 -17.78 -31.22 -14.31
CA VAL A 401 -17.36 -29.85 -14.05
C VAL A 401 -16.17 -29.54 -14.95
N LEU A 402 -16.43 -28.77 -16.00
CA LEU A 402 -15.42 -28.29 -16.95
C LEU A 402 -15.52 -26.77 -17.05
N LEU A 403 -14.36 -26.11 -16.98
CA LEU A 403 -14.20 -24.66 -17.15
C LEU A 403 -13.07 -24.43 -18.16
N PRO A 404 -13.26 -24.83 -19.43
CA PRO A 404 -12.16 -25.02 -20.39
C PRO A 404 -11.39 -23.73 -20.71
N SER A 405 -12.04 -22.57 -20.58
CA SER A 405 -11.43 -21.26 -20.83
C SER A 405 -10.89 -20.57 -19.57
N LEU A 406 -11.17 -21.09 -18.37
CA LEU A 406 -10.77 -20.43 -17.13
C LEU A 406 -9.25 -20.50 -17.00
N ARG A 407 -8.63 -19.34 -16.77
CA ARG A 407 -7.16 -19.23 -16.63
C ARG A 407 -6.73 -18.48 -15.39
N ARG A 408 -7.60 -17.65 -14.82
CA ARG A 408 -7.23 -16.70 -13.76
C ARG A 408 -8.31 -16.54 -12.72
N LEU A 409 -7.89 -16.64 -11.46
CA LEU A 409 -8.63 -16.13 -10.32
C LEU A 409 -7.83 -14.97 -9.73
N TYR A 410 -8.54 -13.93 -9.28
CA TYR A 410 -7.92 -12.80 -8.59
C TYR A 410 -8.68 -12.46 -7.30
N PRO A 411 -8.01 -12.37 -6.13
CA PRO A 411 -6.57 -12.48 -5.92
C PRO A 411 -6.00 -13.89 -6.20
N ASN A 412 -4.68 -14.00 -6.35
CA ASN A 412 -4.01 -15.23 -6.83
C ASN A 412 -4.10 -16.43 -5.86
N ASP A 413 -4.42 -16.19 -4.59
CA ASP A 413 -4.58 -17.20 -3.55
C ASP A 413 -6.00 -17.80 -3.49
N GLN A 414 -6.90 -17.36 -4.37
CA GLN A 414 -8.28 -17.83 -4.43
C GLN A 414 -8.40 -19.28 -4.91
N LYS A 415 -9.49 -19.93 -4.46
CA LYS A 415 -9.77 -21.34 -4.73
C LYS A 415 -11.13 -21.58 -5.39
N ILE A 416 -11.27 -22.75 -6.00
CA ILE A 416 -12.53 -23.33 -6.45
C ILE A 416 -12.98 -24.37 -5.43
N GLU A 417 -14.22 -24.28 -4.95
CA GLU A 417 -14.80 -25.20 -3.98
C GLU A 417 -15.91 -26.04 -4.62
N ILE A 418 -15.78 -27.36 -4.55
CA ILE A 418 -16.77 -28.31 -5.06
C ILE A 418 -17.17 -29.27 -3.93
N THR A 419 -18.42 -29.20 -3.46
CA THR A 419 -18.84 -29.92 -2.25
C THR A 419 -20.26 -30.47 -2.31
N ASN A 420 -20.52 -31.61 -1.66
CA ASN A 420 -21.87 -32.13 -1.40
C ASN A 420 -22.76 -32.34 -2.66
N ASN A 421 -22.19 -32.47 -3.86
CA ASN A 421 -22.98 -32.83 -5.05
C ASN A 421 -23.42 -34.30 -4.94
N GLU A 422 -24.64 -34.61 -5.39
CA GLU A 422 -25.24 -35.94 -5.19
C GLU A 422 -24.53 -37.01 -6.03
N LEU A 423 -24.10 -36.63 -7.25
CA LEU A 423 -23.28 -37.45 -8.11
C LEU A 423 -21.79 -37.10 -7.93
N LYS A 424 -20.93 -38.10 -8.08
CA LYS A 424 -19.47 -37.90 -8.03
C LYS A 424 -19.03 -37.11 -9.26
N VAL A 425 -18.31 -36.01 -9.02
CA VAL A 425 -17.73 -35.17 -10.08
C VAL A 425 -16.35 -35.67 -10.49
N PHE A 426 -15.56 -36.15 -9.51
CA PHE A 426 -14.25 -36.79 -9.75
C PHE A 426 -14.27 -38.22 -9.22
N ASN A 427 -13.81 -39.16 -10.05
CA ASN A 427 -13.69 -40.57 -9.70
C ASN A 427 -12.43 -40.85 -8.89
N ASN A 428 -11.34 -40.13 -9.18
CA ASN A 428 -10.03 -40.38 -8.61
C ASN A 428 -9.20 -39.10 -8.47
N LYS A 429 -8.03 -39.24 -7.84
CA LYS A 429 -7.08 -38.17 -7.57
C LYS A 429 -6.61 -37.49 -8.86
N GLU A 430 -6.37 -38.29 -9.88
CA GLU A 430 -5.81 -37.89 -11.16
C GLU A 430 -6.76 -36.95 -11.91
N GLU A 431 -8.07 -37.22 -11.89
CA GLU A 431 -9.10 -36.36 -12.47
C GLU A 431 -9.16 -34.99 -11.76
N CYS A 432 -9.15 -34.98 -10.42
CA CYS A 432 -9.15 -33.74 -9.63
C CYS A 432 -7.90 -32.90 -9.93
N LEU A 433 -6.71 -33.52 -9.92
CA LEU A 433 -5.45 -32.86 -10.23
C LEU A 433 -5.40 -32.34 -11.68
N SER A 434 -5.99 -33.09 -12.62
CA SER A 434 -6.09 -32.68 -14.03
C SER A 434 -6.96 -31.44 -14.16
N PHE A 435 -8.11 -31.40 -13.50
CA PHE A 435 -8.96 -30.21 -13.44
C PHE A 435 -8.24 -29.02 -12.80
N GLN A 436 -7.60 -29.23 -11.64
CA GLN A 436 -6.83 -28.21 -10.93
C GLN A 436 -5.75 -27.58 -11.82
N LYS A 437 -5.02 -28.42 -12.58
CA LYS A 437 -4.01 -27.96 -13.55
C LYS A 437 -4.64 -27.19 -14.71
N ALA A 438 -5.79 -27.63 -15.22
CA ALA A 438 -6.47 -27.00 -16.35
C ALA A 438 -6.97 -25.58 -16.02
N VAL A 439 -7.46 -25.36 -14.80
CA VAL A 439 -7.96 -24.04 -14.34
C VAL A 439 -6.90 -23.14 -13.75
N ASN A 440 -5.69 -23.67 -13.50
CA ASN A 440 -4.57 -22.96 -12.88
C ASN A 440 -4.93 -22.27 -11.55
N ALA A 441 -5.68 -22.97 -10.70
CA ALA A 441 -6.12 -22.49 -9.39
C ALA A 441 -6.21 -23.65 -8.40
N THR A 442 -6.16 -23.36 -7.09
CA THR A 442 -6.37 -24.39 -6.06
C THR A 442 -7.80 -24.91 -6.12
N VAL A 443 -7.96 -26.24 -6.04
CA VAL A 443 -9.27 -26.90 -6.02
C VAL A 443 -9.45 -27.67 -4.73
N GLU A 444 -10.57 -27.42 -4.06
CA GLU A 444 -11.02 -28.17 -2.89
C GLU A 444 -12.25 -28.99 -3.25
N TYR A 445 -12.18 -30.30 -3.07
CA TYR A 445 -13.25 -31.25 -3.35
C TYR A 445 -13.69 -31.96 -2.07
N ASN A 446 -14.93 -31.75 -1.65
CA ASN A 446 -15.52 -32.29 -0.42
C ASN A 446 -14.66 -32.05 0.84
N GLY A 447 -14.06 -30.87 0.96
CA GLY A 447 -13.23 -30.47 2.11
C GLY A 447 -11.76 -30.92 2.04
N PHE A 448 -11.34 -31.54 0.94
CA PHE A 448 -9.95 -32.00 0.75
C PHE A 448 -9.31 -31.32 -0.46
N SER A 449 -8.00 -31.08 -0.38
CA SER A 449 -7.25 -30.70 -1.59
C SER A 449 -7.21 -31.87 -2.58
N CYS A 450 -7.04 -31.58 -3.87
CA CYS A 450 -6.86 -32.65 -4.87
C CYS A 450 -5.66 -33.57 -4.56
N LYS A 451 -4.66 -33.15 -3.76
CA LYS A 451 -3.53 -34.00 -3.36
C LYS A 451 -3.92 -35.03 -2.30
N GLU A 452 -4.81 -34.65 -1.40
CA GLU A 452 -5.29 -35.45 -0.26
C GLU A 452 -6.50 -36.32 -0.62
N PHE A 453 -7.13 -36.03 -1.76
CA PHE A 453 -8.20 -36.86 -2.32
C PHE A 453 -7.66 -38.27 -2.62
N SER A 454 -7.84 -39.16 -1.65
CA SER A 454 -7.60 -40.60 -1.74
C SER A 454 -8.94 -41.29 -1.54
N GLN A 455 -9.25 -42.30 -2.35
CA GLN A 455 -10.54 -43.00 -2.34
C GLN A 455 -10.76 -43.78 -1.03
N LYS A 456 -11.04 -43.10 0.07
CA LYS A 456 -11.73 -43.73 1.19
C LYS A 456 -13.21 -43.80 0.81
N LYS A 457 -13.72 -45.04 0.73
CA LYS A 457 -15.13 -45.38 0.57
C LYS A 457 -16.01 -44.30 1.21
N ILE A 458 -16.73 -43.56 0.37
CA ILE A 458 -17.90 -42.78 0.79
C ILE A 458 -18.98 -43.82 1.13
N THR A 459 -18.84 -44.48 2.28
CA THR A 459 -19.94 -45.16 2.93
C THR A 459 -20.58 -44.15 3.86
N GLY A 460 -21.81 -43.78 3.54
CA GLY A 460 -22.63 -42.91 4.37
C GLY A 460 -22.55 -43.36 5.82
N THR A 461 -21.99 -42.51 6.65
CA THR A 461 -22.04 -42.64 8.09
C THR A 461 -22.61 -41.33 8.59
N LYS A 462 -23.84 -41.42 9.12
CA LYS A 462 -24.41 -40.41 10.00
C LYS A 462 -23.32 -40.04 11.00
N ARG A 463 -22.92 -38.77 11.00
CA ARG A 463 -22.01 -38.22 11.99
C ARG A 463 -22.74 -38.29 13.34
N SER A 464 -22.43 -39.30 14.12
CA SER A 464 -22.76 -39.37 15.54
C SER A 464 -22.10 -38.18 16.23
N SER A 465 -22.94 -37.34 16.85
CA SER A 465 -22.53 -36.24 17.70
C SER A 465 -21.90 -36.81 18.98
N ASN A 466 -20.57 -36.85 19.05
CA ASN A 466 -19.85 -37.10 20.31
C ASN A 466 -18.45 -36.45 20.28
N PHE A 467 -18.39 -35.17 19.92
CA PHE A 467 -17.16 -34.37 20.01
C PHE A 467 -17.36 -33.02 20.71
N HIS A 468 -18.31 -32.95 21.65
CA HIS A 468 -18.54 -31.74 22.47
C HIS A 468 -18.58 -31.97 23.98
N VAL A 469 -18.33 -33.20 24.47
CA VAL A 469 -18.42 -33.46 25.93
C VAL A 469 -17.07 -33.27 26.65
N MET A 470 -15.93 -33.39 25.96
CA MET A 470 -14.61 -33.20 26.59
C MET A 470 -14.22 -31.71 26.74
N GLU A 471 -14.60 -30.84 25.79
CA GLU A 471 -14.28 -29.41 25.89
C GLU A 471 -15.17 -28.67 26.90
N PHE A 472 -16.42 -29.10 27.10
CA PHE A 472 -17.30 -28.52 28.11
C PHE A 472 -16.88 -28.83 29.56
N LEU A 473 -16.27 -30.00 29.81
CA LEU A 473 -15.77 -30.37 31.13
C LEU A 473 -14.51 -29.58 31.52
N VAL A 474 -13.65 -29.25 30.55
CA VAL A 474 -12.46 -28.41 30.79
C VAL A 474 -12.86 -26.96 31.06
N VAL A 475 -13.86 -26.43 30.34
CA VAL A 475 -14.37 -25.06 30.58
C VAL A 475 -15.07 -24.93 31.94
N LEU A 476 -15.79 -25.95 32.39
CA LEU A 476 -16.42 -25.96 33.74
C LEU A 476 -15.39 -26.09 34.88
N LEU A 477 -14.30 -26.83 34.67
CA LEU A 477 -13.19 -26.91 35.64
C LEU A 477 -12.41 -25.58 35.75
N VAL A 478 -12.21 -24.88 34.63
CA VAL A 478 -11.56 -23.56 34.63
C VAL A 478 -12.46 -22.49 35.24
N LEU A 479 -13.78 -22.55 35.03
CA LEU A 479 -14.74 -21.63 35.67
C LEU A 479 -14.89 -21.89 37.18
N TYR A 480 -14.78 -23.14 37.64
CA TYR A 480 -14.84 -23.46 39.07
C TYR A 480 -13.62 -22.91 39.85
N ILE A 481 -12.44 -22.92 39.22
CA ILE A 481 -11.20 -22.37 39.81
C ILE A 481 -11.24 -20.83 39.87
N TRP A 482 -11.96 -20.17 38.96
CA TRP A 482 -12.03 -18.70 38.89
C TRP A 482 -13.06 -18.07 39.85
N VAL A 483 -14.00 -18.86 40.39
CA VAL A 483 -15.04 -18.35 41.30
C VAL A 483 -14.65 -18.50 42.78
N PHE A 484 -13.61 -19.27 43.11
CA PHE A 484 -13.26 -19.59 44.49
C PHE A 484 -11.81 -19.26 44.92
N HIS A 485 -11.06 -18.43 44.20
CA HIS A 485 -9.84 -17.78 44.68
C HIS A 485 -9.75 -16.32 44.23
#